data_AF-A0A383S736-F1
#
_entry.id   AF-A0A383S736-F1
#
_cell.length_a   1.000
_cell.length_b   1.000
_cell.length_c   1.000
_cell.angle_alpha   90.00
_cell.angle_beta   90.00
_cell.angle_gamma   90.00
#
_symmetry.space_group_name_H-M   'P 1'
#
loop_
_entity.id
_entity.type
_entity.pdbx_description
1 polymer ?
#
loop_
_entity_poly.entity_id
_entity_poly.type
_entity_poly.pdbx_seq_one_letter_code
_entity_poly.pdbx_strand_id
1 'polypeptide(L)'
;MELRFPMHRGTALISLLEVLSHIDGRGLFWNVSGLWAQTRHGSSLRILEMEEHTNPEPSPLWMTWFQLLRFAADAEQVIDGDFAGHTTLGATHREPIISITAFDSTEWTVSTIEPPRCDMTGFPVPGELDDAPWRIIPEADE
;
A
#
# COMPACT_ATOMS: atom_id res chain seq x y z
N MET A 1 1.37 8.44 -15.29
CA MET A 1 -0.06 8.29 -15.67
C MET A 1 -0.89 8.34 -14.40
N GLU A 2 -2.03 9.05 -14.41
CA GLU A 2 -2.96 9.13 -13.28
C GLU A 2 -4.34 8.66 -13.71
N LEU A 3 -4.98 7.85 -12.87
CA LEU A 3 -6.33 7.34 -13.05
C LEU A 3 -7.15 7.63 -11.79
N ARG A 4 -8.39 8.05 -12.01
CA ARG A 4 -9.32 8.51 -10.98
C ARG A 4 -10.68 7.88 -11.21
N PHE A 5 -11.23 7.20 -10.21
CA PHE A 5 -12.50 6.50 -10.35
C PHE A 5 -13.24 6.39 -9.00
N PRO A 6 -14.60 6.36 -9.02
CA PRO A 6 -15.38 6.33 -7.79
C PRO A 6 -15.18 5.00 -7.05
N MET A 7 -15.16 5.05 -5.72
CA MET A 7 -15.14 3.84 -4.88
C MET A 7 -16.42 3.03 -4.99
N HIS A 8 -17.54 3.65 -5.35
CA HIS A 8 -18.84 2.99 -5.45
C HIS A 8 -19.31 2.88 -6.89
N ARG A 9 -19.70 1.66 -7.29
CA ARG A 9 -20.39 1.38 -8.55
C ARG A 9 -21.81 0.92 -8.26
N GLY A 10 -22.72 1.89 -8.11
CA GLY A 10 -24.07 1.61 -7.60
C GLY A 10 -24.01 1.25 -6.12
N THR A 11 -24.44 0.05 -5.76
CA THR A 11 -24.37 -0.46 -4.37
C THR A 11 -23.09 -1.25 -4.09
N ALA A 12 -22.26 -1.52 -5.10
CA ALA A 12 -21.02 -2.27 -4.93
C ALA A 12 -19.86 -1.34 -4.58
N LEU A 13 -19.06 -1.73 -3.58
CA LEU A 13 -17.80 -1.10 -3.22
C LEU A 13 -16.66 -1.71 -4.05
N ILE A 14 -15.85 -0.86 -4.67
CA ILE A 14 -14.57 -1.22 -5.28
C ILE A 14 -13.54 -1.29 -4.16
N SER A 15 -13.22 -2.51 -3.74
CA SER A 15 -12.28 -2.74 -2.65
C SER A 15 -10.84 -2.41 -3.06
N LEU A 16 -9.96 -2.16 -2.07
CA LEU A 16 -8.52 -2.04 -2.33
C LEU A 16 -7.98 -3.28 -3.06
N LEU A 17 -8.44 -4.48 -2.71
CA LEU A 17 -7.99 -5.72 -3.37
C LEU A 17 -8.32 -5.73 -4.88
N GLU A 18 -9.47 -5.16 -5.26
CA GLU A 18 -9.86 -5.03 -6.67
C GLU A 18 -8.93 -4.04 -7.39
N VAL A 19 -8.59 -2.92 -6.76
CA VAL A 19 -7.60 -1.96 -7.28
C VAL A 19 -6.24 -2.64 -7.47
N LEU A 20 -5.77 -3.36 -6.44
CA LEU A 20 -4.48 -4.07 -6.46
C LEU A 20 -4.42 -5.18 -7.52
N SER A 21 -5.56 -5.75 -7.94
CA SER A 21 -5.59 -6.78 -8.99
C SER A 21 -5.28 -6.25 -10.40
N HIS A 22 -5.26 -4.92 -10.57
CA HIS A 22 -4.99 -4.26 -11.86
C HIS A 22 -3.60 -3.61 -11.94
N ILE A 23 -2.76 -3.77 -10.92
CA ILE A 23 -1.40 -3.24 -10.88
C ILE A 23 -0.39 -4.35 -10.58
N ASP A 24 0.88 -4.15 -10.97
CA ASP A 24 1.99 -5.03 -10.57
C ASP A 24 2.89 -4.33 -9.57
N GLY A 25 2.62 -4.56 -8.28
CA GLY A 25 3.41 -3.99 -7.18
C GLY A 25 4.55 -4.88 -6.67
N ARG A 26 4.86 -5.99 -7.35
CA ARG A 26 5.91 -6.92 -6.92
C ARG A 26 7.29 -6.24 -6.98
N GLY A 27 8.11 -6.49 -5.97
CA GLY A 27 9.44 -5.87 -5.85
C GLY A 27 9.42 -4.43 -5.33
N LEU A 28 8.24 -3.88 -5.01
CA LEU A 28 8.10 -2.61 -4.29
C LEU A 28 7.86 -2.85 -2.80
N PHE A 29 8.35 -1.90 -2.01
CA PHE A 29 8.00 -1.72 -0.61
C PHE A 29 6.95 -0.62 -0.50
N TRP A 30 5.87 -0.90 0.21
CA TRP A 30 4.71 -0.04 0.29
C TRP A 30 4.69 0.68 1.63
N ASN A 31 4.88 2.00 1.60
CA ASN A 31 4.62 2.83 2.76
C ASN A 31 3.13 3.14 2.82
N VAL A 32 2.53 3.03 4.00
CA VAL A 32 1.10 3.27 4.21
C VAL A 32 0.94 4.42 5.20
N SER A 33 0.27 5.50 4.79
CA SER A 33 0.04 6.69 5.61
C SER A 33 -1.43 7.12 5.57
N GLY A 34 -1.87 7.90 6.56
CA GLY A 34 -3.23 8.45 6.59
C GLY A 34 -4.34 7.39 6.54
N LEU A 35 -4.11 6.21 7.12
CA LEU A 35 -5.03 5.08 6.99
C LEU A 35 -6.25 5.27 7.88
N TRP A 36 -7.42 5.05 7.30
CA TRP A 36 -8.67 4.80 8.01
C TRP A 36 -9.44 3.71 7.28
N ALA A 37 -9.66 2.57 7.91
CA ALA A 37 -10.30 1.43 7.26
C ALA A 37 -11.20 0.62 8.20
N GLN A 38 -12.12 -0.13 7.60
CA GLN A 38 -12.98 -1.08 8.28
C GLN A 38 -12.51 -2.50 7.96
N THR A 39 -12.47 -3.35 8.98
CA THR A 39 -12.08 -4.75 8.84
C THR A 39 -13.29 -5.62 8.53
N ARG A 40 -13.07 -6.68 7.75
CA ARG A 40 -14.10 -7.70 7.55
C ARG A 40 -14.41 -8.40 8.85
N HIS A 41 -15.67 -8.78 9.02
CA HIS A 41 -16.09 -9.59 10.16
C HIS A 41 -15.28 -10.89 10.28
N GLY A 42 -14.63 -11.10 11.43
CA GLY A 42 -13.77 -12.26 11.71
C GLY A 42 -12.30 -12.11 11.27
N SER A 43 -11.93 -10.94 10.72
CA SER A 43 -10.54 -10.61 10.44
C SER A 43 -9.70 -10.50 11.72
N SER A 44 -8.45 -10.97 11.66
CA SER A 44 -7.46 -10.77 12.73
C SER A 44 -6.66 -9.48 12.57
N LEU A 45 -7.01 -8.65 11.60
CA LEU A 45 -6.30 -7.42 11.29
C LEU A 45 -6.47 -6.41 12.42
N ARG A 46 -5.34 -5.95 12.98
CA ARG A 46 -5.33 -4.99 14.09
C ARG A 46 -5.41 -3.57 13.55
N ILE A 47 -6.54 -3.22 12.94
CA ILE A 47 -6.64 -1.99 12.15
C ILE A 47 -6.34 -0.74 12.97
N LEU A 48 -6.80 -0.68 14.21
CA LEU A 48 -6.56 0.46 15.10
C LEU A 48 -5.06 0.68 15.36
N GLU A 49 -4.29 -0.38 15.59
CA GLU A 49 -2.83 -0.27 15.76
C GLU A 49 -2.17 0.21 14.46
N MET A 50 -2.66 -0.25 13.30
CA MET A 50 -2.13 0.18 12.00
C MET A 50 -2.44 1.66 11.74
N GLU A 51 -3.67 2.11 11.99
CA GLU A 51 -4.09 3.51 11.87
C GLU A 51 -3.21 4.42 12.75
N GLU A 52 -2.94 4.03 14.00
CA GLU A 52 -2.02 4.73 14.90
C GLU A 52 -0.61 4.89 14.29
N HIS A 53 -0.10 3.85 13.63
CA HIS A 53 1.21 3.88 12.96
C HIS A 53 1.21 4.67 11.65
N THR A 54 0.05 5.05 11.11
CA THR A 54 -0.02 5.84 9.88
C THR A 54 -0.12 7.35 10.11
N ASN A 55 -0.31 7.78 11.36
CA ASN A 55 -0.41 9.19 11.75
C ASN A 55 0.93 9.96 11.73
N PRO A 56 2.09 9.37 12.10
CA PRO A 56 3.38 10.06 11.98
C PRO A 56 3.78 10.29 10.52
N GLU A 57 4.51 11.37 10.26
CA GLU A 57 5.08 11.68 8.94
C GLU A 57 6.61 11.79 9.03
N PRO A 58 7.38 10.92 8.34
CA PRO A 58 6.92 9.80 7.51
C PRO A 58 6.31 8.65 8.33
N SER A 59 5.36 7.91 7.74
CA SER A 59 4.79 6.76 8.43
C SER A 59 5.84 5.65 8.59
N PRO A 60 5.99 5.04 9.78
CA PRO A 60 6.81 3.85 9.97
C PRO A 60 6.19 2.55 9.43
N LEU A 61 4.95 2.59 8.93
CA LEU A 61 4.24 1.40 8.45
C LEU A 61 4.69 1.05 7.02
N TRP A 62 5.42 -0.05 6.90
CA TRP A 62 5.89 -0.57 5.62
C TRP A 62 5.41 -2.01 5.40
N MET A 63 5.05 -2.31 4.16
CA MET A 63 4.55 -3.60 3.74
C MET A 63 5.24 -4.08 2.48
N THR A 64 5.46 -5.40 2.38
CA THR A 64 5.71 -6.04 1.09
C THR A 64 4.43 -6.09 0.26
N TRP A 65 4.55 -6.39 -1.03
CA TRP A 65 3.39 -6.59 -1.90
C TRP A 65 2.41 -7.65 -1.35
N PHE A 66 2.93 -8.77 -0.84
CA PHE A 66 2.09 -9.82 -0.27
C PHE A 66 1.39 -9.39 1.02
N GLN A 67 2.06 -8.62 1.88
CA GLN A 67 1.46 -8.07 3.08
C GLN A 67 0.33 -7.08 2.73
N LEU A 68 0.55 -6.22 1.73
CA LEU A 68 -0.48 -5.31 1.24
C LEU A 68 -1.69 -6.05 0.65
N LEU A 69 -1.47 -7.13 -0.11
CA LEU A 69 -2.57 -7.98 -0.61
C LEU A 69 -3.36 -8.64 0.52
N ARG A 70 -2.68 -9.12 1.58
CA ARG A 70 -3.35 -9.70 2.75
C ARG A 70 -4.15 -8.65 3.50
N PHE A 71 -3.58 -7.47 3.73
CA PHE A 71 -4.30 -6.32 4.28
C PHE A 71 -5.56 -6.04 3.47
N ALA A 72 -5.44 -5.92 2.15
CA ALA A 72 -6.56 -5.60 1.26
C ALA A 72 -7.63 -6.69 1.21
N ALA A 73 -7.26 -7.96 1.42
CA ALA A 73 -8.21 -9.07 1.49
C ALA A 73 -8.99 -9.10 2.82
N ASP A 74 -8.35 -8.66 3.90
CA ASP A 74 -8.92 -8.63 5.25
C ASP A 74 -9.63 -7.30 5.59
N ALA A 75 -9.35 -6.24 4.82
CA ALA A 75 -10.09 -4.99 4.85
C ALA A 75 -11.43 -5.14 4.11
N GLU A 76 -12.50 -4.65 4.73
CA GLU A 76 -13.82 -4.54 4.10
C GLU A 76 -13.90 -3.28 3.25
N GLN A 77 -13.43 -2.16 3.81
CA GLN A 77 -13.45 -0.85 3.19
C GLN A 77 -12.25 -0.03 3.65
N VAL A 78 -11.63 0.69 2.73
CA VAL A 78 -10.65 1.75 3.06
C VAL A 78 -11.37 3.08 2.82
N ILE A 79 -11.52 3.87 3.88
CA ILE A 79 -12.20 5.16 3.85
C ILE A 79 -11.20 6.23 3.41
N ASP A 80 -10.05 6.25 4.08
CA ASP A 80 -8.88 7.07 3.74
C ASP A 80 -7.62 6.21 3.79
N GLY A 81 -6.61 6.58 3.01
CA GLY A 81 -5.32 5.91 3.04
C GLY A 81 -4.48 6.16 1.80
N ASP A 82 -3.21 6.45 2.02
CA ASP A 82 -2.19 6.59 1.00
C ASP A 82 -1.28 5.35 1.02
N PHE A 83 -1.10 4.73 -0.14
CA PHE A 83 -0.26 3.56 -0.34
C PHE A 83 0.77 3.89 -1.40
N ALA A 84 2.01 4.11 -0.96
CA ALA A 84 3.11 4.56 -1.80
C ALA A 84 4.14 3.44 -2.01
N GLY A 85 4.30 2.97 -3.25
CA GLY A 85 5.21 1.89 -3.63
C GLY A 85 6.59 2.41 -4.05
N HIS A 86 7.61 2.08 -3.27
CA HIS A 86 9.00 2.48 -3.49
C HIS A 86 9.89 1.28 -3.82
N THR A 87 10.95 1.49 -4.61
CA THR A 87 11.95 0.44 -4.90
C THR A 87 12.88 0.16 -3.71
N THR A 88 12.88 1.03 -2.70
CA THR A 88 13.76 0.95 -1.55
C THR A 88 12.98 1.23 -0.29
N LEU A 89 13.14 0.34 0.68
CA LEU A 89 12.54 0.44 2.00
C LEU A 89 13.02 1.70 2.73
N GLY A 90 12.11 2.45 3.35
CA GLY A 90 12.43 3.69 4.09
C GLY A 90 12.66 4.91 3.20
N ALA A 91 12.52 4.81 1.88
CA ALA A 91 12.76 5.92 0.95
C ALA A 91 11.57 6.87 0.78
N THR A 92 10.94 7.30 1.88
CA THR A 92 9.73 8.16 1.88
C THR A 92 9.96 9.54 1.24
N HIS A 93 11.19 10.05 1.25
CA HIS A 93 11.54 11.32 0.59
C HIS A 93 11.70 11.21 -0.93
N ARG A 94 11.66 10.00 -1.49
CA ARG A 94 11.72 9.77 -2.95
C ARG A 94 10.32 9.62 -3.51
N GLU A 95 10.15 10.08 -4.75
CA GLU A 95 8.89 9.92 -5.47
C GLU A 95 8.56 8.41 -5.62
N PRO A 96 7.35 7.97 -5.23
CA PRO A 96 6.92 6.59 -5.36
C PRO A 96 6.71 6.20 -6.83
N ILE A 97 6.98 4.93 -7.16
CA ILE A 97 6.74 4.36 -8.50
C ILE A 97 5.23 4.26 -8.78
N ILE A 98 4.48 3.85 -7.76
CA ILE A 98 3.03 3.70 -7.78
C ILE A 98 2.48 4.35 -6.52
N SER A 99 1.45 5.18 -6.66
CA SER A 99 0.65 5.64 -5.52
C SER A 99 -0.79 5.23 -5.70
N ILE A 100 -1.42 4.79 -4.62
CA ILE A 100 -2.86 4.58 -4.52
C ILE A 100 -3.36 5.41 -3.35
N THR A 101 -4.38 6.23 -3.58
CA THR A 101 -5.00 7.05 -2.53
C THR A 101 -6.49 6.77 -2.48
N ALA A 102 -6.97 6.48 -1.27
CA ALA A 102 -8.38 6.51 -0.88
C ALA A 102 -8.70 7.87 -0.26
N PHE A 103 -9.81 8.48 -0.66
CA PHE A 103 -10.26 9.75 -0.09
C PHE A 103 -11.75 9.76 0.26
N ASP A 104 -12.05 9.91 1.55
CA ASP A 104 -13.38 10.06 2.16
C ASP A 104 -14.40 9.03 1.68
N SER A 105 -13.95 7.80 1.38
CA SER A 105 -14.76 6.75 0.78
C SER A 105 -15.43 7.11 -0.56
N THR A 106 -14.97 8.15 -1.26
CA THR A 106 -15.60 8.63 -2.49
C THR A 106 -14.86 8.17 -3.74
N GLU A 107 -13.53 8.24 -3.71
CA GLU A 107 -12.70 8.12 -4.88
C GLU A 107 -11.41 7.33 -4.61
N TRP A 108 -11.03 6.52 -5.59
CA TRP A 108 -9.68 5.99 -5.73
C TRP A 108 -8.89 6.82 -6.73
N THR A 109 -7.69 7.24 -6.34
CA THR A 109 -6.68 7.79 -7.25
C THR A 109 -5.53 6.81 -7.35
N VAL A 110 -5.13 6.45 -8.56
CA VAL A 110 -3.97 5.61 -8.83
C VAL A 110 -3.03 6.35 -9.76
N SER A 111 -1.81 6.61 -9.31
CA SER A 111 -0.77 7.23 -10.13
C SER A 111 0.42 6.29 -10.30
N THR A 112 1.07 6.40 -11.45
CA THR A 112 2.30 5.67 -11.76
C THR A 112 3.27 6.62 -12.43
N ILE A 113 4.52 6.60 -12.00
CA ILE A 113 5.62 7.15 -12.79
C ILE A 113 6.19 6.00 -13.61
N GLU A 114 6.40 6.21 -14.90
CA GLU A 114 7.19 5.23 -15.65
C GLU A 114 8.59 5.24 -15.02
N PRO A 115 9.08 4.11 -14.48
CA PRO A 115 10.47 4.07 -14.09
C PRO A 115 11.29 4.41 -15.34
N PRO A 116 12.34 5.25 -15.24
CA PRO A 116 13.25 5.44 -16.35
C PRO A 116 13.68 4.06 -16.80
N ARG A 117 13.54 3.75 -18.10
CA ARG A 117 13.86 2.44 -18.68
C ARG A 117 15.29 2.06 -18.27
N CYS A 118 15.42 1.29 -17.20
CA CYS A 118 16.69 0.74 -16.76
C CYS A 118 16.88 -0.60 -17.48
N ASP A 119 17.97 -0.69 -18.24
CA ASP A 119 18.43 -1.91 -18.89
C ASP A 119 18.46 -3.08 -17.88
N MET A 120 17.78 -4.17 -18.23
CA MET A 120 17.74 -5.39 -17.45
C MET A 120 19.08 -6.14 -17.52
N THR A 121 20.09 -5.64 -16.83
CA THR A 121 21.27 -6.44 -16.49
C THR A 121 21.42 -6.58 -14.98
N GLY A 122 20.73 -7.60 -14.47
CA GLY A 122 21.23 -8.42 -13.37
C GLY A 122 20.69 -8.11 -11.98
N PHE A 123 19.78 -8.96 -11.49
CA PHE A 123 19.74 -9.35 -10.08
C PHE A 123 19.29 -10.80 -9.94
N PRO A 124 19.98 -11.63 -9.12
CA PRO A 124 19.44 -12.90 -8.67
C PRO A 124 18.48 -12.66 -7.48
N VAL A 125 17.36 -13.37 -7.47
CA VAL A 125 16.43 -13.43 -6.33
C VAL A 125 16.90 -14.53 -5.36
N PRO A 126 16.93 -14.25 -4.04
CA PRO A 126 16.53 -15.31 -3.12
C PRO A 126 15.67 -14.81 -1.94
N GLY A 127 14.51 -15.46 -1.78
CA GLY A 127 13.94 -15.81 -0.47
C GLY A 127 13.12 -14.77 0.28
N GLU A 128 11.90 -14.48 -0.20
CA GLU A 128 10.84 -13.96 0.69
C GLU A 128 10.16 -15.14 1.39
N LEU A 129 10.70 -15.53 2.54
CA LEU A 129 9.91 -16.19 3.58
C LEU A 129 9.89 -15.24 4.77
N ASP A 130 8.81 -14.47 4.87
CA ASP A 130 8.55 -13.62 6.03
C ASP A 130 7.15 -13.94 6.54
N ASP A 131 7.08 -14.79 7.57
CA ASP A 131 5.85 -15.20 8.27
C ASP A 131 5.27 -14.09 9.16
N ALA A 132 5.88 -12.90 9.19
CA ALA A 132 5.38 -11.75 9.95
C ALA A 132 4.31 -10.97 9.15
N PRO A 133 3.19 -10.58 9.78
CA PRO A 133 2.05 -10.01 9.05
C PRO A 133 2.28 -8.56 8.57
N TRP A 134 3.19 -7.80 9.19
CA TRP A 134 3.70 -6.49 8.74
C TRP A 134 5.00 -6.17 9.51
N ARG A 135 5.82 -5.24 9.01
CA ARG A 135 7.04 -4.79 9.69
C ARG A 135 6.97 -3.29 10.00
N ILE A 136 7.21 -2.93 11.25
CA ILE A 136 7.49 -1.55 11.65
C ILE A 136 8.98 -1.34 11.46
N ILE A 137 9.35 -0.29 10.73
CA ILE A 137 10.75 0.08 10.57
C ILE A 137 11.03 1.24 11.50
N PRO A 138 11.92 1.07 12.51
CA PRO A 138 12.36 2.20 13.31
C PRO A 138 13.08 3.20 12.39
N GLU A 139 12.84 4.50 12.59
CA GLU A 139 13.50 5.56 11.85
C GLU A 139 15.00 5.27 11.73
N ALA A 140 15.52 5.34 10.50
CA ALA A 140 16.96 5.27 10.31
C ALA A 140 17.54 6.54 10.93
N ASP A 141 18.29 6.37 12.03
CA ASP A 141 19.18 7.42 12.52
C ASP A 141 20.09 7.85 11.35
N GLU A 142 19.87 9.05 10.82
CA GLU A 142 20.80 9.75 9.91
C GLU A 142 22.11 10.12 10.64
#